data_AF-A0A2M9I9I3-F1
#
_entry.id   AF-A0A2M9I9I3-F1
#
_cell.length_a   1.000
_cell.length_b   1.000
_cell.length_c   1.000
_cell.angle_alpha   90.00
_cell.angle_beta   90.00
_cell.angle_gamma   90.00
#
_symmetry.space_group_name_H-M   'P 1'
#
loop_
_entity.id
_entity.type
_entity.pdbx_description
1 polymer ?
#
loop_
_entity_poly.entity_id
_entity_poly.type
_entity_poly.pdbx_seq_one_letter_code
_entity_poly.pdbx_strand_id
1 'polypeptide(L)'
;MAECAFAAVGRGGFSPTDGAVAGERIQRVLQGRADASGRSLADVTADALSIQSLKRFTDPDDIAALALFLASDSAKSITGQTIPIDGGSQAAQ
;
A
#
# COMPACT_ATOMS: atom_id res chain seq x y z
N MET A 1 -4.13 -7.86 24.35
CA MET A 1 -3.73 -8.46 23.05
C MET A 1 -4.06 -7.57 21.85
N ALA A 2 -5.09 -6.70 21.89
CA ALA A 2 -5.44 -5.80 20.78
C ALA A 2 -4.44 -4.66 20.49
N GLU A 3 -3.51 -4.35 21.40
CA GLU A 3 -2.51 -3.26 21.19
C GLU A 3 -1.42 -3.59 20.16
N CYS A 4 -1.15 -4.87 19.85
CA CYS A 4 -0.09 -5.24 18.89
C CYS A 4 -0.47 -5.01 17.43
N ALA A 5 -1.75 -5.11 17.06
CA ALA A 5 -2.18 -5.06 15.66
C ALA A 5 -2.04 -3.65 15.05
N PHE A 6 -2.14 -2.59 15.86
CA PHE A 6 -2.19 -1.22 15.34
C PHE A 6 -0.80 -0.66 14.97
N ALA A 7 0.29 -1.26 15.47
CA ALA A 7 1.65 -0.80 15.17
C ALA A 7 2.13 -1.14 13.74
N ALA A 8 1.46 -2.08 13.06
CA ALA A 8 1.85 -2.53 11.71
C ALA A 8 1.39 -1.58 10.58
N VAL A 9 0.43 -0.67 10.84
CA VAL A 9 0.04 0.38 9.89
C VAL A 9 0.91 1.61 10.19
N GLY A 10 2.13 1.57 9.65
CA GLY A 10 3.23 2.47 10.01
C GLY A 10 2.89 3.96 9.95
N ARG A 11 3.40 4.70 10.95
CA ARG A 11 3.48 6.17 11.00
C ARG A 11 4.57 6.70 10.06
N GLY A 12 4.55 6.29 8.80
CA GLY A 12 5.43 6.80 7.75
C GLY A 12 4.70 7.89 6.96
N GLY A 13 5.40 8.98 6.62
CA GLY A 13 4.84 10.03 5.76
C GLY A 13 4.29 9.42 4.46
N PHE A 14 3.10 9.87 4.06
CA PHE A 14 2.41 9.40 2.86
C PHE A 14 3.19 9.86 1.61
N SER A 15 4.16 9.07 1.15
CA SER A 15 4.69 9.16 -0.21
C SER A 15 3.77 8.37 -1.15
N PRO A 16 3.44 8.87 -2.36
CA PRO A 16 2.62 8.12 -3.32
C PRO A 16 3.21 6.78 -3.78
N THR A 17 4.46 6.48 -3.42
CA THR A 17 5.16 5.21 -3.68
C THR A 17 5.00 4.20 -2.56
N ASP A 18 4.55 4.63 -1.38
CA ASP A 18 4.56 3.81 -0.17
C ASP A 18 3.11 3.40 0.09
N GLY A 19 2.72 2.26 -0.48
CA GLY A 19 1.36 1.72 -0.37
C GLY A 19 0.38 2.43 -1.29
N ALA A 20 0.54 2.23 -2.61
CA ALA A 20 -0.45 2.65 -3.59
C ALA A 20 -1.69 1.74 -3.47
N VAL A 21 -2.50 2.01 -2.44
CA VAL A 21 -3.75 1.31 -2.16
C VAL A 21 -4.83 1.81 -3.11
N ALA A 22 -5.57 0.89 -3.71
CA ALA A 22 -6.66 1.20 -4.62
C ALA A 22 -7.75 2.01 -3.87
N GLY A 23 -8.14 3.14 -4.44
CA GLY A 23 -9.18 4.00 -3.87
C GLY A 23 -9.07 5.44 -4.34
N GLU A 24 -9.98 6.30 -3.87
CA GLU A 24 -10.04 7.68 -4.34
C GLU A 24 -8.77 8.49 -4.04
N ARG A 25 -8.09 8.18 -2.93
CA ARG A 25 -6.88 8.89 -2.51
C ARG A 25 -5.78 8.81 -3.57
N ILE A 26 -5.47 7.59 -4.07
CA ILE A 26 -4.43 7.41 -5.07
C ILE A 26 -4.86 8.00 -6.41
N GLN A 27 -6.14 7.89 -6.77
CA GLN A 27 -6.69 8.50 -8.00
C GLN A 27 -6.51 10.02 -8.01
N ARG A 28 -6.83 10.71 -6.90
CA ARG A 28 -6.61 12.16 -6.77
C ARG A 28 -5.13 12.54 -6.91
N VAL A 29 -4.23 11.73 -6.37
CA VAL A 29 -2.78 11.99 -6.47
C VAL A 29 -2.26 11.80 -7.89
N LEU A 30 -2.69 10.73 -8.57
CA LEU A 30 -2.30 10.47 -9.96
C LEU A 30 -2.86 11.55 -10.90
N GLN A 31 -4.10 11.98 -10.67
CA GLN A 31 -4.70 13.10 -11.42
C GLN A 31 -3.92 14.39 -11.21
N GLY A 32 -3.64 14.77 -9.95
CA GLY A 32 -2.85 15.98 -9.67
C GLY A 32 -1.43 15.94 -10.27
N ARG A 33 -0.82 14.75 -10.35
CA ARG A 33 0.47 14.55 -11.03
C ARG A 33 0.35 14.66 -12.55
N ALA A 34 -0.71 14.12 -13.14
CA ALA A 34 -1.00 14.26 -14.57
C ALA A 34 -1.16 15.74 -14.93
N ASP A 35 -1.98 16.47 -14.17
CA ASP A 35 -2.23 17.90 -14.36
C ASP A 35 -0.95 18.73 -14.24
N ALA A 36 -0.12 18.47 -13.20
CA ALA A 36 1.12 19.21 -12.95
C ALA A 36 2.23 18.89 -13.97
N SER A 37 2.23 17.70 -14.56
CA SER A 37 3.26 17.27 -15.52
C SER A 37 2.83 17.41 -16.98
N GLY A 38 1.57 17.75 -17.25
CA GLY A 38 1.00 17.81 -18.60
C GLY A 38 0.93 16.45 -19.30
N ARG A 39 0.98 15.35 -18.55
CA ARG A 39 0.97 13.96 -19.06
C ARG A 39 -0.43 13.36 -18.91
N SER A 40 -0.71 12.29 -19.66
CA SER A 40 -1.98 11.59 -19.49
C SER A 40 -2.02 10.83 -18.15
N LEU A 41 -3.22 10.65 -17.60
CA LEU A 41 -3.42 9.84 -16.39
C LEU A 41 -2.93 8.40 -16.60
N ALA A 42 -3.10 7.86 -17.81
CA ALA A 42 -2.65 6.52 -18.16
C ALA A 42 -1.12 6.39 -18.07
N ASP A 43 -0.37 7.36 -18.61
CA ASP A 43 1.09 7.34 -18.57
C ASP A 43 1.62 7.47 -17.13
N VAL A 44 1.02 8.37 -16.34
CA VAL A 44 1.41 8.54 -14.93
C VAL A 44 1.08 7.31 -14.11
N THR A 45 -0.04 6.64 -14.41
CA THR A 45 -0.42 5.38 -13.75
C THR A 45 0.52 4.25 -14.14
N ALA A 46 0.87 4.13 -15.43
CA ALA A 46 1.81 3.12 -15.91
C ALA A 46 3.20 3.29 -15.28
N ASP A 47 3.68 4.53 -15.17
CA ASP A 47 4.94 4.84 -14.48
C ASP A 47 4.86 4.47 -12.99
N ALA A 48 3.76 4.79 -12.31
CA ALA A 48 3.58 4.44 -10.90
C ALA A 48 3.57 2.91 -10.67
N LEU A 49 2.98 2.16 -11.60
CA LEU A 49 2.95 0.69 -11.55
C LEU A 49 4.25 0.05 -12.03
N SER A 50 5.11 0.78 -12.76
CA SER A 50 6.37 0.25 -13.29
C SER A 50 7.31 -0.23 -12.19
N ILE A 51 7.26 0.40 -11.01
CA ILE A 51 8.07 0.05 -9.84
C ILE A 51 7.45 -1.07 -8.98
N GLN A 52 6.19 -1.44 -9.23
CA GLN A 52 5.48 -2.51 -8.53
C GLN A 52 5.71 -3.85 -9.25
N SER A 53 5.95 -4.93 -8.52
CA SER A 53 6.11 -6.26 -9.13
C SER A 53 4.78 -6.80 -9.66
N LEU A 54 3.69 -6.60 -8.91
CA LEU A 54 2.35 -7.10 -9.29
C LEU A 54 1.62 -6.24 -10.33
N LYS A 55 2.17 -5.09 -10.73
CA LYS A 55 1.58 -4.16 -11.73
C LYS A 55 0.12 -3.77 -11.43
N ARG A 56 -0.25 -3.76 -10.15
CA ARG A 56 -1.56 -3.32 -9.66
C ARG A 56 -1.39 -2.58 -8.34
N PHE A 57 -2.39 -1.76 -8.03
CA PHE A 57 -2.53 -1.17 -6.70
C PHE A 57 -2.94 -2.26 -5.68
N THR A 58 -2.49 -2.10 -4.43
CA THR A 58 -2.87 -2.99 -3.33
C THR A 58 -4.37 -2.85 -3.09
N ASP A 59 -5.09 -3.97 -3.01
CA ASP A 59 -6.51 -3.94 -2.67
C ASP A 59 -6.66 -3.65 -1.16
N PRO A 60 -7.52 -2.70 -0.74
CA PRO A 60 -7.87 -2.54 0.68
C PRO A 60 -8.27 -3.86 1.36
N ASP A 61 -8.92 -4.78 0.64
CA ASP A 61 -9.34 -6.07 1.17
C ASP A 61 -8.14 -7.00 1.45
N ASP A 62 -7.04 -6.88 0.68
CA ASP A 62 -5.79 -7.61 0.97
C ASP A 62 -5.22 -7.18 2.35
N ILE A 63 -5.32 -5.88 2.67
CA ILE A 63 -4.88 -5.32 3.95
C ILE A 63 -5.80 -5.77 5.09
N ALA A 64 -7.12 -5.72 4.87
CA ALA A 64 -8.11 -6.16 5.85
C ALA A 64 -7.96 -7.66 6.16
N ALA A 65 -7.72 -8.48 5.13
CA ALA A 65 -7.50 -9.91 5.30
C ALA A 65 -6.26 -10.22 6.16
N LEU A 66 -5.12 -9.54 5.92
CA LEU A 66 -3.95 -9.72 6.77
C LEU A 66 -4.21 -9.25 8.20
N ALA A 67 -4.87 -8.11 8.38
CA ALA A 67 -5.21 -7.60 9.71
C ALA A 67 -6.10 -8.60 10.49
N LEU A 68 -7.11 -9.17 9.83
CA LEU A 68 -7.97 -10.20 10.41
C LEU A 68 -7.18 -11.48 10.75
N PHE A 69 -6.27 -11.91 9.88
CA PHE A 69 -5.39 -13.04 10.18
C PHE A 69 -4.51 -12.78 11.41
N LEU A 70 -3.87 -11.62 11.49
CA LEU A 70 -3.02 -11.22 12.62
C LEU A 70 -3.80 -11.06 13.93
N ALA A 71 -5.08 -10.72 13.85
CA ALA A 71 -5.97 -10.65 15.00
C ALA A 71 -6.52 -12.03 15.44
N SER A 72 -6.33 -13.08 14.64
CA SER A 72 -6.85 -14.42 14.92
C SER A 72 -5.92 -15.26 15.80
N ASP A 73 -6.46 -16.33 16.39
CA ASP A 73 -5.69 -17.31 17.17
C ASP A 73 -4.58 -18.00 16.34
N SER A 74 -4.73 -18.05 15.02
CA SER A 74 -3.73 -18.62 14.12
C SER A 74 -2.42 -17.84 14.11
N ALA A 75 -2.46 -16.54 14.45
CA ALA A 75 -1.29 -15.67 14.51
C ALA A 75 -0.74 -15.48 15.94
N LYS A 76 -1.17 -16.28 16.93
CA LYS A 76 -0.82 -16.09 18.36
C LYS A 76 0.68 -16.02 18.69
N SER A 77 1.55 -16.53 17.82
CA SER A 77 3.00 -16.51 17.98
C SER A 77 3.71 -15.47 17.10
N ILE A 78 2.98 -14.70 16.30
CA ILE A 78 3.52 -13.65 15.44
C ILE A 78 3.46 -12.32 16.22
N THR A 79 4.62 -11.81 16.59
CA THR A 79 4.76 -10.55 17.33
C THR A 79 6.08 -9.86 16.97
N GLY A 80 6.12 -8.53 17.10
CA GLY A 80 7.32 -7.72 16.79
C GLY A 80 7.67 -7.59 15.30
N GLN A 81 6.81 -8.10 14.41
CA GLN A 81 7.06 -8.10 12.96
C GLN A 81 6.37 -6.94 12.25
N THR A 82 7.07 -6.37 11.27
CA THR A 82 6.48 -5.53 10.22
C THR A 82 6.29 -6.39 8.98
N ILE A 83 5.05 -6.53 8.51
CA ILE A 83 4.72 -7.32 7.32
C ILE A 83 4.27 -6.36 6.22
N PRO A 84 5.06 -6.17 5.14
CA PRO A 84 4.68 -5.27 4.05
C PRO A 84 3.54 -5.84 3.20
N ILE A 85 2.62 -4.96 2.78
CA ILE A 85 1.56 -5.27 1.80
C ILE A 85 1.60 -4.21 0.69
N ASP A 86 2.57 -4.35 -0.21
CA ASP A 86 2.94 -3.29 -1.16
C ASP A 86 3.11 -3.78 -2.60
N GLY A 87 2.66 -5.00 -2.92
CA GLY A 87 2.76 -5.56 -4.26
C GLY A 87 4.19 -5.74 -4.78
N GLY A 88 5.20 -5.80 -3.89
CA GLY A 88 6.61 -5.90 -4.24
C GLY A 88 7.15 -4.59 -4.81
N SER A 89 6.92 -3.49 -4.07
CA SER A 89 7.40 -2.16 -4.42
C SER A 89 8.93 -2.11 -4.35
N GLN A 90 9.59 -1.91 -5.49
CA GLN A 90 11.07 -1.81 -5.54
C GLN A 90 11.61 -0.61 -4.76
N ALA A 91 10.77 0.39 -4.45
CA ALA A 91 11.14 1.55 -3.66
C ALA A 91 11.11 1.29 -2.14
N ALA A 92 10.43 0.23 -1.70
CA ALA A 92 10.26 -0.11 -0.28
C ALA A 92 11.11 -1.32 0.17
N GLN A 93 11.95 -1.84 -0.74
CA GLN A 93 12.85 -2.98 -0.51
C GLN A 93 14.24 -2.56 -0.07
#